data_AF-A0A8T4EDZ1-F1
#
_entry.id   AF-A0A8T4EDZ1-F1
#
_cell.length_a   1.000
_cell.length_b   1.000
_cell.length_c   1.000
_cell.angle_alpha   90.00
_cell.angle_beta   90.00
_cell.angle_gamma   90.00
#
_symmetry.space_group_name_H-M   'P 1'
#
loop_
_entity.id
_entity.type
_entity.pdbx_description
1 polymer ?
#
loop_
_entity_poly.entity_id
_entity_poly.type
_entity_poly.pdbx_seq_one_letter_code
_entity_poly.pdbx_strand_id
1 'polypeptide(L)'
;MSDDSSSSGCGTTIIGMIIIVVGFFGGFMQFFWADTHDVGMILFYVLVVPMISFLVGAGVIVYGMRKRIGTVGAFGLAMNPRMASVPKERSFIYEPPSFCKDCGASLTSEGIEWVGPLTIKCPYCGATHKTEKREI
;
A
#
# COMPACT_ATOMS: atom_id res chain seq x y z
N MET A 1 2.02 -8.90 -22.04
CA MET A 1 3.44 -8.80 -21.65
C MET A 1 3.66 -7.49 -20.91
N SER A 2 3.66 -7.51 -19.57
CA SER A 2 4.07 -6.34 -18.76
C SER A 2 4.10 -6.71 -17.28
N ASP A 3 5.07 -7.53 -16.84
CA ASP A 3 5.26 -7.85 -15.42
C ASP A 3 6.73 -7.90 -14.94
N ASP A 4 7.69 -7.40 -15.73
CA ASP A 4 9.13 -7.58 -15.38
C ASP A 4 9.78 -6.40 -14.64
N SER A 5 9.09 -5.27 -14.42
CA SER A 5 9.71 -4.07 -13.84
C SER A 5 9.56 -3.94 -12.31
N SER A 6 8.73 -4.76 -11.66
CA SER A 6 8.46 -4.66 -10.21
C SER A 6 9.41 -5.49 -9.33
N SER A 7 10.01 -6.55 -9.87
CA SER A 7 10.76 -7.56 -9.08
C SER A 7 12.14 -7.07 -8.59
N SER A 8 12.79 -6.16 -9.31
CA SER A 8 14.23 -5.88 -9.13
C SER A 8 14.61 -5.11 -7.85
N GLY A 9 13.72 -4.25 -7.32
CA GLY A 9 13.99 -3.57 -6.03
C GLY A 9 13.21 -4.15 -4.85
N CYS A 10 12.28 -5.07 -5.10
CA CYS A 10 11.83 -5.98 -4.05
C CYS A 10 12.99 -6.91 -3.68
N GLY A 11 13.74 -7.41 -4.67
CA GLY A 11 14.91 -8.27 -4.48
C GLY A 11 16.00 -7.68 -3.57
N THR A 12 16.42 -6.43 -3.79
CA THR A 12 17.48 -5.82 -2.95
C THR A 12 17.04 -5.59 -1.51
N THR A 13 15.75 -5.34 -1.29
CA THR A 13 15.17 -5.18 0.06
C THR A 13 15.09 -6.52 0.79
N ILE A 14 14.66 -7.58 0.09
CA ILE A 14 14.63 -8.95 0.61
C ILE A 14 16.03 -9.43 0.97
N ILE A 15 17.02 -9.19 0.09
CA ILE A 15 18.43 -9.54 0.35
C ILE A 15 18.94 -8.83 1.62
N GLY A 16 18.64 -7.54 1.78
CA GLY A 16 18.99 -6.79 2.99
C GLY A 16 18.35 -7.36 4.26
N MET A 17 17.07 -7.73 4.21
CA MET A 17 16.39 -8.38 5.34
C MET A 17 16.99 -9.74 5.68
N ILE A 18 17.31 -10.55 4.68
CA ILE A 18 17.96 -11.86 4.88
C ILE A 18 19.32 -11.67 5.56
N ILE A 19 20.14 -10.70 5.14
CA ILE A 19 21.44 -10.43 5.76
C ILE A 19 21.28 -10.04 7.24
N ILE A 20 20.28 -9.21 7.58
CA ILE A 20 20.03 -8.81 8.97
C ILE A 20 19.58 -10.02 9.80
N VAL A 21 18.62 -10.80 9.29
CA VAL A 21 18.07 -11.96 10.01
C VAL A 21 19.13 -13.05 10.17
N VAL A 22 19.83 -13.43 9.10
CA VAL A 22 20.87 -14.46 9.15
C VAL A 22 22.06 -13.99 9.98
N GLY A 23 22.43 -12.72 9.92
CA GLY A 23 23.52 -12.18 10.74
C GLY A 23 23.19 -12.17 12.23
N PHE A 24 21.98 -11.75 12.59
CA PHE A 24 21.50 -11.74 13.97
C PHE A 24 21.34 -13.15 14.54
N PHE A 25 20.63 -14.03 13.83
CA PHE A 25 20.40 -15.41 14.25
C PHE A 25 21.65 -16.28 14.12
N GLY A 26 22.51 -16.02 13.14
CA GLY A 26 23.79 -16.71 12.97
C GLY A 26 24.76 -16.38 14.11
N GLY A 27 24.89 -15.10 14.49
CA GLY A 27 25.66 -14.70 15.67
C GLY A 27 25.11 -15.33 16.96
N PHE A 28 23.79 -15.45 17.07
CA PHE A 28 23.15 -16.12 18.20
C PHE A 28 23.32 -17.65 18.19
N MET A 29 23.31 -18.31 17.03
CA MET A 29 23.56 -19.75 16.95
C MET A 29 25.03 -20.11 17.22
N GLN A 30 25.96 -19.25 16.80
CA GLN A 30 27.39 -19.38 17.07
C GLN A 30 27.69 -19.43 18.58
N PHE A 31 26.88 -18.77 19.40
CA PHE A 31 26.97 -18.81 20.87
C PHE A 31 26.82 -20.22 21.45
N PHE A 32 25.89 -21.02 20.91
CA PHE A 32 25.66 -22.39 21.40
C PHE A 32 26.71 -23.39 20.93
N TRP A 33 27.48 -23.04 19.90
CA TRP A 33 28.53 -23.88 19.32
C TRP A 33 29.93 -23.56 19.83
N ALA A 34 30.13 -22.38 20.44
CA ALA A 34 31.39 -22.02 21.05
C ALA A 34 31.51 -22.72 22.43
N ASP A 35 32.09 -23.92 22.45
CA ASP A 35 32.32 -24.74 23.66
C ASP A 35 33.23 -24.05 24.71
N THR A 36 33.92 -22.97 24.35
CA THR A 36 34.76 -22.18 25.23
C THR A 36 34.01 -20.93 25.72
N HIS A 37 33.56 -20.96 26.98
CA HIS A 37 32.86 -19.86 27.66
C HIS A 37 33.76 -18.67 28.03
N ASP A 38 34.62 -18.21 27.12
CA ASP A 38 35.33 -16.96 27.33
C ASP A 38 34.34 -15.80 27.21
N VAL A 39 34.12 -15.13 28.34
CA VAL A 39 33.18 -14.01 28.47
C VAL A 39 33.50 -12.89 27.48
N GLY A 40 34.77 -12.76 27.07
CA GLY A 40 35.17 -11.80 26.04
C GLY A 40 34.66 -12.17 24.65
N MET A 41 34.76 -13.44 24.25
CA MET A 41 34.30 -13.92 22.95
C MET A 41 32.78 -13.86 22.86
N ILE A 42 32.09 -14.15 23.95
CA ILE A 42 30.63 -14.14 24.00
C ILE A 42 30.06 -12.73 23.82
N LEU A 43 30.66 -11.74 24.51
CA LEU A 43 30.30 -10.33 24.36
C LEU A 43 30.59 -9.84 22.94
N PHE A 44 31.70 -10.28 22.35
CA PHE A 44 32.04 -9.95 20.98
C PHE A 44 30.98 -10.48 20.00
N TYR A 45 30.54 -11.73 20.11
CA TYR A 45 29.52 -12.28 19.22
C TYR A 45 28.14 -11.63 19.42
N VAL A 46 27.75 -11.35 20.67
CA VAL A 46 26.41 -10.78 20.96
C VAL A 46 26.32 -9.29 20.65
N LEU A 47 27.41 -8.51 20.76
CA LEU A 47 27.39 -7.09 20.43
C LEU A 47 27.86 -6.82 19.00
N VAL A 48 29.00 -7.36 18.59
CA VAL A 48 29.69 -6.91 17.37
C VAL A 48 29.04 -7.50 16.13
N VAL A 49 28.71 -8.79 16.13
CA VAL A 49 28.09 -9.45 14.96
C VAL A 49 26.75 -8.80 14.57
N PRO A 50 25.75 -8.64 15.46
CA PRO A 50 24.49 -8.03 15.06
C PRO A 50 24.65 -6.56 14.64
N MET A 51 25.60 -5.82 15.23
CA MET A 51 25.87 -4.44 14.86
C MET A 51 26.44 -4.35 13.43
N ILE A 52 27.38 -5.23 13.08
CA ILE A 52 27.93 -5.32 11.71
C ILE A 52 26.85 -5.79 10.72
N SER A 53 26.08 -6.82 11.05
CA SER A 53 25.00 -7.33 10.19
C SER A 53 23.94 -6.27 9.91
N PHE A 54 23.61 -5.47 10.92
CA PHE A 54 22.70 -4.33 10.76
C PHE A 54 23.29 -3.26 9.83
N LEU A 55 24.55 -2.85 10.02
CA LEU A 55 25.17 -1.84 9.15
C LEU A 55 25.25 -2.30 7.70
N VAL A 56 25.63 -3.55 7.46
CA VAL A 56 25.71 -4.11 6.11
C VAL A 56 24.32 -4.23 5.49
N GLY A 57 23.35 -4.77 6.24
CA GLY A 57 21.97 -4.90 5.79
C GLY A 57 21.33 -3.54 5.47
N ALA A 58 21.47 -2.57 6.37
CA ALA A 58 21.00 -1.20 6.16
C ALA A 58 21.71 -0.53 4.97
N GLY A 59 23.01 -0.72 4.82
CA GLY A 59 23.78 -0.23 3.67
C GLY A 59 23.29 -0.78 2.34
N VAL A 60 22.99 -2.09 2.27
CA VAL A 60 22.44 -2.74 1.07
C VAL A 60 21.04 -2.21 0.74
N ILE A 61 20.18 -2.04 1.76
CA ILE A 61 18.85 -1.48 1.58
C ILE A 61 18.94 -0.03 1.08
N VAL A 62 19.75 0.81 1.73
CA VAL A 62 19.95 2.22 1.33
C VAL A 62 20.56 2.31 -0.06
N TYR A 63 21.52 1.45 -0.43
CA TYR A 63 22.10 1.43 -1.77
C TYR A 63 21.09 0.99 -2.84
N GLY A 64 20.29 -0.04 -2.55
CA GLY A 64 19.19 -0.48 -3.42
C GLY A 64 18.12 0.60 -3.58
N MET A 65 17.81 1.32 -2.51
CA MET A 65 16.92 2.47 -2.53
C MET A 65 17.52 3.66 -3.26
N ARG A 66 18.83 3.93 -3.14
CA ARG A 66 19.52 5.07 -3.79
C ARG A 66 19.41 5.03 -5.30
N LYS A 67 19.40 3.83 -5.91
CA LYS A 67 19.08 3.67 -7.35
C LYS A 67 17.64 4.09 -7.72
N ARG A 68 16.71 4.10 -6.76
CA ARG A 68 15.33 4.61 -6.90
C ARG A 68 15.16 6.06 -6.41
N ILE A 69 16.16 6.64 -5.73
CA ILE A 69 16.01 7.85 -4.90
C ILE A 69 16.38 9.18 -5.58
N GLY A 70 16.53 9.22 -6.91
CA GLY A 70 16.59 10.48 -7.66
C GLY A 70 15.39 11.42 -7.41
N THR A 71 14.30 10.94 -6.80
CA THR A 71 13.05 11.69 -6.58
C THR A 71 12.64 11.81 -5.10
N VAL A 72 13.27 11.10 -4.15
CA VAL A 72 12.74 10.95 -2.78
C VAL A 72 13.78 11.34 -1.71
N GLY A 73 14.53 12.41 -1.97
CA GLY A 73 15.62 12.88 -1.10
C GLY A 73 15.23 13.84 0.02
N ALA A 74 13.97 14.31 0.12
CA ALA A 74 13.63 15.45 1.01
C ALA A 74 12.45 15.24 1.98
N PHE A 75 11.77 14.09 1.97
CA PHE A 75 10.47 13.96 2.69
C PHE A 75 10.42 12.85 3.77
N GLY A 76 11.55 12.22 4.11
CA GLY A 76 11.61 11.04 4.96
C GLY A 76 11.39 11.25 6.48
N LEU A 77 11.19 12.49 6.95
CA LEU A 77 10.81 12.77 8.34
C LEU A 77 9.29 12.86 8.56
N ALA A 78 8.48 12.72 7.51
CA ALA A 78 7.03 12.75 7.62
C ALA A 78 6.38 11.84 6.57
N MET A 79 6.29 10.52 6.83
CA MET A 79 5.08 9.72 6.56
C MET A 79 5.31 8.23 6.81
N ASN A 80 4.64 7.75 7.86
CA ASN A 80 4.00 6.46 8.03
C ASN A 80 3.99 5.53 6.77
N PRO A 81 4.54 4.30 6.82
CA PRO A 81 4.61 3.39 5.67
C PRO A 81 3.28 2.67 5.37
N ARG A 82 2.13 3.32 5.57
CA ARG A 82 0.79 2.74 5.41
C ARG A 82 0.04 3.17 4.15
N MET A 83 0.72 3.66 3.11
CA MET A 83 0.06 3.98 1.84
C MET A 83 0.81 3.38 0.64
N ALA A 84 1.08 2.08 0.69
CA ALA A 84 1.19 1.33 -0.55
C ALA A 84 -0.23 0.92 -0.96
N SER A 85 -0.77 1.67 -1.92
CA SER A 85 -1.97 1.38 -2.72
C SER A 85 -3.26 1.06 -1.95
N VAL A 86 -3.99 2.09 -1.52
CA VAL A 86 -5.46 2.00 -1.55
C VAL A 86 -5.83 2.13 -3.03
N PRO A 87 -6.43 1.10 -3.68
CA PRO A 87 -6.99 1.28 -5.01
C PRO A 87 -7.94 2.46 -4.91
N LYS A 88 -7.81 3.45 -5.80
CA LYS A 88 -8.73 4.59 -5.89
C LYS A 88 -10.14 4.01 -6.10
N GLU A 89 -10.86 3.80 -5.00
CA GLU A 89 -12.22 3.31 -4.99
C GLU A 89 -13.02 4.43 -5.63
N ARG A 90 -13.32 4.28 -6.93
CA ARG A 90 -14.15 5.24 -7.64
C ARG A 90 -15.52 5.17 -6.99
N SER A 91 -15.80 6.09 -6.08
CA SER A 91 -17.12 6.24 -5.50
C SER A 91 -18.05 6.76 -6.59
N PHE A 92 -18.84 5.87 -7.18
CA PHE A 92 -19.88 6.25 -8.14
C PHE A 92 -21.06 6.82 -7.37
N ILE A 93 -21.44 8.08 -7.62
CA ILE A 93 -22.70 8.64 -7.13
C ILE A 93 -23.75 8.44 -8.22
N TYR A 94 -24.86 7.80 -7.85
CA TYR A 94 -26.01 7.58 -8.71
C TYR A 94 -26.98 8.74 -8.52
N GLU A 95 -26.94 9.69 -9.44
CA GLU A 95 -27.85 10.83 -9.43
C GLU A 95 -29.11 10.50 -10.25
N PRO A 96 -30.29 10.97 -9.82
CA PRO A 96 -31.48 10.92 -10.66
C PRO A 96 -31.27 11.80 -11.91
N PRO A 97 -31.72 11.36 -13.11
CA PRO A 97 -31.67 12.18 -14.30
C PRO A 97 -32.45 13.48 -14.11
N SER A 98 -31.93 14.61 -14.61
CA SER A 98 -32.53 15.93 -14.42
C SER A 98 -33.85 16.14 -15.17
N PHE A 99 -34.15 15.31 -16.17
CA PHE A 99 -35.37 15.38 -16.97
C PHE A 99 -35.96 13.99 -17.24
N CYS A 100 -37.29 13.91 -17.22
CA CYS A 100 -38.01 12.70 -17.58
C CYS A 100 -37.93 12.50 -19.10
N LYS A 101 -37.54 11.29 -19.55
CA LYS A 101 -37.44 10.97 -20.98
C LYS A 101 -38.81 10.83 -21.66
N ASP A 102 -39.87 10.59 -20.89
CA ASP A 102 -41.22 10.37 -21.41
C ASP A 102 -42.09 11.63 -21.43
N CYS A 103 -41.96 12.50 -20.43
CA CYS A 103 -42.78 13.72 -20.33
C CYS A 103 -42.01 15.04 -20.39
N GLY A 104 -40.66 14.99 -20.39
CA GLY A 104 -39.82 16.19 -20.43
C GLY A 104 -39.83 17.05 -19.17
N ALA A 105 -40.57 16.66 -18.12
CA ALA A 105 -40.61 17.40 -16.86
C ALA A 105 -39.25 17.35 -16.13
N SER A 106 -38.88 18.45 -15.48
CA SER A 106 -37.69 18.53 -14.64
C SER A 106 -37.88 17.70 -13.37
N LEU A 107 -36.97 16.75 -13.15
CA LEU A 107 -36.92 15.90 -11.97
C LEU A 107 -35.92 16.50 -10.98
N THR A 108 -36.40 17.10 -9.89
CA THR A 108 -35.57 17.59 -8.79
C THR A 108 -35.46 16.53 -7.71
N SER A 109 -34.32 16.43 -7.03
CA SER A 109 -34.05 15.41 -5.99
C SER A 109 -35.08 15.38 -4.85
N GLU A 110 -35.81 16.47 -4.64
CA GLU A 110 -36.81 16.63 -3.58
C GLU A 110 -38.19 16.06 -3.94
N GLY A 111 -38.51 15.90 -5.24
CA GLY A 111 -39.83 15.50 -5.72
C GLY A 111 -39.92 14.08 -6.28
N ILE A 112 -38.86 13.27 -6.12
CA ILE A 112 -38.73 11.97 -6.78
C ILE A 112 -39.04 10.84 -5.80
N GLU A 113 -39.98 9.98 -6.18
CA GLU A 113 -40.29 8.77 -5.43
C GLU A 113 -39.34 7.62 -5.85
N TRP A 114 -38.57 7.13 -4.89
CA TRP A 114 -37.71 5.97 -5.07
C TRP A 114 -38.55 4.69 -4.94
N VAL A 115 -38.68 3.97 -6.04
CA VAL A 115 -39.41 2.69 -6.10
C VAL A 115 -38.50 1.47 -6.03
N GLY A 116 -37.18 1.68 -6.02
CA GLY A 116 -36.18 0.63 -5.86
C GLY A 116 -34.76 1.19 -5.77
N PRO A 117 -33.74 0.32 -5.60
CA PRO A 117 -32.37 0.74 -5.24
C PRO A 117 -31.68 1.64 -6.27
N LEU A 118 -32.05 1.54 -7.56
CA LEU A 118 -31.51 2.36 -8.66
C LEU A 118 -32.62 2.82 -9.62
N THR A 119 -33.85 2.85 -9.14
CA THR A 119 -35.04 3.11 -9.95
C THR A 119 -35.91 4.16 -9.31
N ILE A 120 -36.21 5.19 -10.08
CA ILE A 120 -37.04 6.32 -9.68
C ILE A 120 -38.33 6.34 -10.47
N LYS A 121 -39.41 6.81 -9.86
CA LYS A 121 -40.69 7.02 -10.52
C LYS A 121 -40.93 8.51 -10.73
N CYS A 122 -41.31 8.90 -11.94
CA CYS A 122 -41.65 10.27 -12.26
C CYS A 122 -43.01 10.63 -11.63
N PRO A 123 -43.12 11.74 -10.86
CA PRO A 123 -44.38 12.14 -10.22
C PRO A 123 -45.42 12.67 -11.23
N TYR A 124 -44.98 13.08 -12.43
CA TYR A 124 -45.86 13.70 -13.43
C TYR A 124 -46.51 12.67 -14.38
N CYS A 125 -45.74 11.73 -14.90
CA CYS A 125 -46.24 10.72 -15.86
C CYS A 125 -46.32 9.30 -15.27
N GLY A 126 -45.79 9.07 -14.07
CA GLY A 126 -45.77 7.75 -13.43
C GLY A 126 -44.77 6.76 -14.03
N ALA A 127 -44.00 7.15 -15.04
CA ALA A 127 -43.00 6.29 -15.67
C ALA A 127 -41.79 6.05 -14.75
N THR A 128 -41.20 4.86 -14.85
CA THR A 128 -40.04 4.44 -14.04
C THR A 128 -38.75 4.53 -14.85
N HIS A 129 -37.75 5.21 -14.29
CA HIS A 129 -36.44 5.38 -14.91
C HIS A 129 -35.32 4.84 -14.03
N LYS A 130 -34.23 4.38 -14.66
CA LYS A 130 -33.00 4.01 -13.98
C LYS A 130 -32.15 5.25 -13.71
N THR A 131 -31.48 5.29 -12.56
CA THR A 131 -30.52 6.35 -12.21
C THR A 131 -29.32 6.33 -13.16
N GLU A 132 -28.82 7.50 -13.55
CA GLU A 132 -27.64 7.61 -14.41
C GLU A 132 -26.37 7.66 -13.55
N LYS A 133 -25.31 6.96 -14.01
CA LYS A 133 -24.02 6.94 -13.33
C LYS A 133 -23.23 8.19 -13.70
N ARG A 134 -22.91 9.05 -12.73
CA ARG A 134 -21.94 10.13 -12.90
C ARG A 134 -20.65 9.77 -12.17
N GLU A 135 -19.52 9.78 -12.90
CA GLU A 135 -18.19 9.66 -12.29
C GLU A 135 -17.77 11.00 -11.69
N ILE A 136 -17.09 10.98 -10.54
CA ILE A 136 -16.51 12.15 -9.85
C ILE A 136 -14.99 12.05 -9.88
#